data_AF-A0A2E9IHW9-F1
#
_entry.id   AF-A0A2E9IHW9-F1
#
_cell.length_a   1.000
_cell.length_b   1.000
_cell.length_c   1.000
_cell.angle_alpha   90.00
_cell.angle_beta   90.00
_cell.angle_gamma   90.00
#
_symmetry.space_group_name_H-M   'P 1'
#
loop_
_entity.id
_entity.type
_entity.pdbx_description
1 polymer ?
#
loop_
_entity_poly.entity_id
_entity_poly.type
_entity_poly.pdbx_seq_one_letter_code
_entity_poly.pdbx_strand_id
1 'polypeptide(L)'
;MDRLQWGVVMNQNGIILGVATFFMGFAVYHFILSRTKRSGKGYNRALREKYNPDIFLHRDTVSFSSRQVNDLDPEERNQYEEREFARNQNITFLRLLVEDLFNDDDDPQKNEFDAAVNAQQRNDWIEHNEQPLNKHASLIQEEEIGSGMIILDKIDPKKDDLDKRIKREGGKNGEVQISLAWNDFNDLDLHLFCPSGERIYFNNKDSECGGELDVDMNVRPTSKNPVENIVWTEDAPLGKYKIGVHFYKHHKRKKSTATCKFRLRVKIHGIPRNYAGSITYGQAMQMVTSFTIIDPNE
;
A
#
# COMPACT_ATOMS: atom_id res chain seq x y z
N MET A 1 6.27 -11.12 -68.10
CA MET A 1 7.24 -10.01 -68.04
C MET A 1 6.60 -8.92 -67.20
N ASP A 2 6.97 -8.60 -65.96
CA ASP A 2 7.95 -9.17 -65.03
C ASP A 2 7.48 -8.83 -63.61
N ARG A 3 7.80 -9.73 -62.67
CA ARG A 3 7.71 -9.50 -61.22
C ARG A 3 8.78 -8.46 -60.86
N LEU A 4 8.44 -7.49 -60.01
CA LEU A 4 9.44 -6.77 -59.24
C LEU A 4 9.09 -6.83 -57.75
N GLN A 5 9.87 -7.65 -57.08
CA GLN A 5 10.01 -7.72 -55.64
C GLN A 5 10.60 -6.41 -55.13
N TRP A 6 10.06 -5.88 -54.03
CA TRP A 6 10.80 -4.92 -53.20
C TRP A 6 11.26 -5.65 -51.95
N GLY A 7 12.57 -5.85 -51.88
CA GLY A 7 13.26 -6.55 -50.82
C GLY A 7 13.27 -5.76 -49.51
N VAL A 8 13.15 -6.50 -48.42
CA VAL A 8 13.51 -6.06 -47.08
C VAL A 8 15.03 -5.90 -47.04
N VAL A 9 15.50 -4.67 -46.94
CA VAL A 9 16.89 -4.38 -46.55
C VAL A 9 16.88 -4.17 -45.03
N MET A 10 17.32 -5.20 -44.29
CA MET A 10 17.71 -5.03 -42.90
C MET A 10 19.00 -4.19 -42.86
N ASN A 11 18.96 -3.04 -42.20
CA ASN A 11 20.17 -2.33 -41.82
C ASN A 11 20.50 -2.67 -40.36
N GLN A 12 21.63 -3.34 -40.15
CA GLN A 12 22.27 -3.48 -38.84
C GLN A 12 22.82 -2.10 -38.44
N ASN A 13 22.57 -1.67 -37.18
CA ASN A 13 23.06 -0.46 -36.49
C ASN A 13 21.98 0.57 -36.11
N GLY A 14 20.93 0.11 -35.40
CA GLY A 14 19.89 0.96 -34.82
C GLY A 14 19.67 0.71 -33.33
N ILE A 15 20.72 0.43 -32.57
CA ILE A 15 20.73 0.40 -31.11
C ILE A 15 21.88 1.32 -30.69
N ILE A 16 21.72 2.05 -29.59
CA ILE A 16 22.57 3.16 -29.11
C ILE A 16 22.06 4.54 -29.56
N LEU A 17 20.85 4.91 -29.15
CA LEU A 17 20.54 6.31 -28.84
C LEU A 17 19.51 6.47 -27.70
N GLY A 18 18.83 5.40 -27.28
CA GLY A 18 17.84 5.43 -26.19
C GLY A 18 18.38 5.20 -24.77
N VAL A 19 19.66 4.84 -24.61
CA VAL A 19 20.23 4.49 -23.29
C VAL A 19 20.84 5.71 -22.59
N ALA A 20 21.35 6.69 -23.33
CA ALA A 20 22.04 7.86 -22.76
C ALA A 20 21.10 8.88 -22.08
N THR A 21 19.86 9.01 -22.56
CA THR A 21 18.82 9.83 -21.90
C THR A 21 18.27 9.17 -20.63
N PHE A 22 18.36 7.85 -20.52
CA PHE A 22 17.91 7.07 -19.36
C PHE A 22 18.80 7.31 -18.11
N PHE A 23 20.12 7.38 -18.30
CA PHE A 23 21.06 7.63 -17.20
C PHE A 23 21.05 9.08 -16.69
N MET A 24 20.78 10.06 -17.56
CA MET A 24 20.83 11.47 -17.17
C MET A 24 19.61 11.86 -16.30
N GLY A 25 18.43 11.29 -16.59
CA GLY A 25 17.24 11.44 -15.73
C GLY A 25 17.38 10.73 -14.37
N PHE A 26 17.96 9.53 -14.38
CA PHE A 26 18.29 8.75 -13.18
C PHE A 26 19.26 9.51 -12.27
N ALA A 27 20.36 10.05 -12.82
CA ALA A 27 21.35 10.80 -12.05
C ALA A 27 20.78 12.09 -11.41
N VAL A 28 19.90 12.80 -12.13
CA VAL A 28 19.24 14.02 -11.60
C VAL A 28 18.22 13.68 -10.52
N TYR A 29 17.45 12.59 -10.68
CA TYR A 29 16.52 12.06 -9.67
C TYR A 29 17.26 11.64 -8.39
N HIS A 30 18.35 10.87 -8.51
CA HIS A 30 19.22 10.49 -7.39
C HIS A 30 19.86 11.69 -6.69
N PHE A 31 20.28 12.72 -7.44
CA PHE A 31 20.88 13.92 -6.87
C PHE A 31 19.88 14.71 -6.00
N ILE A 32 18.63 14.85 -6.43
CA ILE A 32 17.58 15.58 -5.70
C ILE A 32 17.12 14.84 -4.43
N LEU A 33 16.98 13.51 -4.49
CA LEU A 33 16.63 12.68 -3.33
C LEU A 33 17.75 12.61 -2.28
N SER A 34 19.01 12.57 -2.72
CA SER A 34 20.16 12.46 -1.81
C SER A 34 20.35 13.70 -0.92
N ARG A 35 19.92 14.88 -1.38
CA ARG A 35 20.10 16.15 -0.65
C ARG A 35 19.02 16.40 0.42
N THR A 36 17.83 15.80 0.27
CA THR A 36 16.70 15.98 1.20
C THR A 36 16.65 14.93 2.32
N LYS A 37 17.23 13.73 2.13
CA LYS A 37 17.14 12.63 3.12
C LYS A 37 18.36 12.44 4.04
N ARG A 38 19.49 13.14 3.82
CA ARG A 38 20.70 12.97 4.65
C ARG A 38 20.55 13.43 6.11
N SER A 39 19.62 14.32 6.42
CA SER A 39 19.46 14.88 7.78
C SER A 39 18.68 13.98 8.75
N GLY A 40 18.01 12.91 8.30
CA GLY A 40 17.11 12.09 9.13
C GLY A 40 17.63 10.70 9.52
N LYS A 41 18.76 10.25 8.95
CA LYS A 41 19.23 8.86 9.05
C LYS A 41 19.67 8.48 10.48
N GLY A 42 20.44 9.35 11.14
CA GLY A 42 20.89 9.11 12.53
C GLY A 42 19.76 9.21 13.56
N TYR A 43 18.81 10.13 13.35
CA TYR A 43 17.71 10.36 14.30
C TYR A 43 16.71 9.19 14.35
N ASN A 44 16.28 8.68 13.19
CA ASN A 44 15.35 7.55 13.15
C ASN A 44 16.00 6.22 13.57
N ARG A 45 17.28 6.01 13.26
CA ARG A 45 18.06 4.87 13.75
C ARG A 45 18.25 4.92 15.26
N ALA A 46 18.62 6.07 15.82
CA ALA A 46 18.79 6.24 17.27
C ALA A 46 17.46 6.15 18.03
N LEU A 47 16.34 6.63 17.45
CA LEU A 47 15.00 6.40 18.00
C LEU A 47 14.71 4.90 18.06
N ARG A 48 15.03 4.14 17.01
CA ARG A 48 14.78 2.69 17.01
C ARG A 48 15.71 1.90 17.90
N GLU A 49 17.01 2.17 17.93
CA GLU A 49 17.92 1.49 18.87
C GLU A 49 17.55 1.77 20.34
N LYS A 50 16.94 2.93 20.62
CA LYS A 50 16.49 3.33 21.97
C LYS A 50 15.09 2.84 22.35
N TYR A 51 14.18 2.70 21.38
CA TYR A 51 12.75 2.47 21.63
C TYR A 51 12.12 1.30 20.85
N ASN A 52 12.88 0.68 19.95
CA ASN A 52 12.58 -0.60 19.30
C ASN A 52 13.64 -1.65 19.71
N PRO A 53 13.79 -1.98 21.01
CA PRO A 53 14.23 -3.33 21.31
C PRO A 53 13.13 -4.23 20.73
N ASP A 54 13.48 -5.40 20.23
CA ASP A 54 12.49 -6.42 19.89
C ASP A 54 11.41 -6.43 20.96
N ILE A 55 10.18 -6.11 20.56
CA ILE A 55 9.06 -5.99 21.49
C ILE A 55 8.81 -7.42 21.98
N PHE A 56 9.44 -7.78 23.10
CA PHE A 56 9.16 -8.97 23.89
C PHE A 56 7.80 -8.76 24.59
N LEU A 57 6.72 -8.70 23.82
CA LEU A 57 5.37 -8.76 24.35
C LEU A 57 4.94 -10.23 24.28
N HIS A 58 4.86 -10.87 25.46
CA HIS A 58 4.67 -12.32 25.65
C HIS A 58 5.64 -13.15 24.80
N ARG A 59 6.89 -13.13 25.29
CA ARG A 59 8.19 -13.63 24.80
C ARG A 59 8.30 -14.51 23.55
N ASP A 60 7.33 -15.31 23.14
CA ASP A 60 7.53 -16.35 22.13
C ASP A 60 6.39 -16.49 21.10
N THR A 61 5.50 -15.49 20.89
CA THR A 61 4.31 -15.67 20.00
C THR A 61 4.19 -14.74 18.81
N VAL A 62 4.84 -13.57 18.80
CA VAL A 62 4.71 -12.61 17.69
C VAL A 62 6.03 -11.94 17.35
N SER A 63 6.40 -11.97 16.08
CA SER A 63 7.57 -11.27 15.54
C SER A 63 7.15 -10.27 14.46
N PHE A 64 7.69 -9.05 14.49
CA PHE A 64 7.43 -8.03 13.48
C PHE A 64 8.68 -7.79 12.63
N SER A 65 8.52 -7.72 11.31
CA SER A 65 9.56 -7.15 10.46
C SER A 65 9.62 -5.65 10.70
N SER A 66 10.69 -5.24 11.38
CA SER A 66 10.96 -3.84 11.65
C SER A 66 11.71 -3.18 10.51
N ARG A 67 12.31 -3.91 9.55
CA ARG A 67 13.15 -3.30 8.50
C ARG A 67 12.35 -2.32 7.65
N GLN A 68 12.80 -1.07 7.69
CA GLN A 68 12.28 0.00 6.87
C GLN A 68 13.38 0.49 5.94
N VAL A 69 12.95 1.11 4.85
CA VAL A 69 13.80 1.77 3.86
C VAL A 69 14.86 2.70 4.44
N ASN A 70 14.58 3.33 5.59
CA ASN A 70 15.49 4.26 6.24
C ASN A 70 16.65 3.57 6.96
N ASP A 71 16.54 2.27 7.21
CA ASP A 71 17.58 1.46 7.86
C ASP A 71 18.61 0.93 6.86
N LEU A 72 18.28 0.97 5.57
CA LEU A 72 19.10 0.40 4.51
C LEU A 72 20.43 1.15 4.38
N ASP A 73 21.49 0.39 4.11
CA ASP A 73 22.73 0.97 3.62
C ASP A 73 22.55 1.55 2.21
N PRO A 74 23.51 2.33 1.68
CA PRO A 74 23.37 2.94 0.35
C PRO A 74 23.15 1.95 -0.79
N GLU A 75 23.74 0.76 -0.74
CA GLU A 75 23.63 -0.25 -1.79
C GLU A 75 22.26 -0.93 -1.73
N GLU A 76 21.85 -1.38 -0.55
CA GLU A 76 20.52 -1.93 -0.32
C GLU A 76 19.41 -0.94 -0.69
N ARG A 77 19.65 0.36 -0.42
CA ARG A 77 18.73 1.44 -0.77
C ARG A 77 18.58 1.61 -2.28
N ASN A 78 19.67 1.52 -3.04
CA ASN A 78 19.61 1.57 -4.50
C ASN A 78 18.82 0.37 -5.04
N GLN A 79 19.09 -0.84 -4.55
CA GLN A 79 18.36 -2.04 -4.94
C GLN A 79 16.86 -1.96 -4.59
N TYR A 80 16.51 -1.38 -3.44
CA TYR A 80 15.12 -1.10 -3.10
C TYR A 80 14.49 -0.12 -4.09
N GLU A 81 15.17 0.97 -4.44
CA GLU A 81 14.66 1.99 -5.37
C GLU A 81 14.45 1.41 -6.77
N GLU A 82 15.32 0.50 -7.22
CA GLU A 82 15.13 -0.26 -8.47
C GLU A 82 13.88 -1.15 -8.44
N ARG A 83 13.66 -1.90 -7.35
CA ARG A 83 12.45 -2.71 -7.19
C ARG A 83 11.19 -1.85 -7.07
N GLU A 84 11.25 -0.74 -6.35
CA GLU A 84 10.16 0.23 -6.24
C GLU A 84 9.80 0.81 -7.62
N PHE A 85 10.81 1.19 -8.41
CA PHE A 85 10.62 1.64 -9.77
C PHE A 85 9.96 0.58 -10.65
N ALA A 86 10.43 -0.68 -10.58
CA ALA A 86 9.83 -1.80 -11.32
C ALA A 86 8.35 -2.02 -10.93
N ARG A 87 8.01 -1.91 -9.65
CA ARG A 87 6.62 -2.02 -9.17
C ARG A 87 5.74 -0.87 -9.71
N ASN A 88 6.23 0.36 -9.68
CA ASN A 88 5.52 1.52 -10.25
C ASN A 88 5.35 1.42 -11.78
N GLN A 89 6.34 0.88 -12.48
CA GLN A 89 6.20 0.59 -13.91
C GLN A 89 5.21 -0.54 -14.16
N ASN A 90 5.17 -1.56 -13.30
CA ASN A 90 4.27 -2.70 -13.46
C ASN A 90 2.79 -2.30 -13.33
N ILE A 91 2.42 -1.49 -12.32
CA ILE A 91 1.03 -1.01 -12.18
C ILE A 91 0.60 -0.17 -13.40
N THR A 92 1.51 0.66 -13.93
CA THR A 92 1.28 1.47 -15.12
C THR A 92 1.14 0.61 -16.37
N PHE A 93 2.04 -0.36 -16.56
CA PHE A 93 2.05 -1.27 -17.70
C PHE A 93 0.77 -2.11 -17.77
N LEU A 94 0.29 -2.56 -16.61
CA LEU A 94 -0.97 -3.30 -16.48
C LEU A 94 -2.21 -2.40 -16.59
N ARG A 95 -2.04 -1.08 -16.75
CA ARG A 95 -3.12 -0.09 -16.82
C ARG A 95 -4.11 -0.20 -15.66
N LEU A 96 -3.58 -0.45 -14.47
CA LEU A 96 -4.37 -0.62 -13.25
C LEU A 96 -4.62 0.71 -12.51
N LEU A 97 -4.17 1.83 -13.08
CA LEU A 97 -4.48 3.16 -12.56
C LEU A 97 -5.90 3.53 -12.96
N VAL A 98 -6.74 3.70 -11.94
CA VAL A 98 -8.19 3.86 -12.10
C VAL A 98 -8.61 5.24 -12.62
N GLU A 99 -7.73 6.25 -12.57
CA GLU A 99 -8.03 7.65 -12.96
C GLU A 99 -8.63 7.79 -14.36
N ASP A 100 -8.23 6.92 -15.30
CA ASP A 100 -8.63 6.98 -16.70
C ASP A 100 -9.97 6.29 -17.01
N LEU A 101 -10.53 5.54 -16.06
CA LEU A 101 -11.57 4.54 -16.34
C LEU A 101 -12.97 5.01 -15.93
N PHE A 102 -13.09 5.90 -14.95
CA PHE A 102 -14.36 6.41 -14.47
C PHE A 102 -14.32 7.94 -14.50
N ASN A 103 -14.98 8.54 -15.51
CA ASN A 103 -15.27 9.98 -15.52
C ASN A 103 -16.33 10.29 -14.45
N ASP A 104 -15.92 10.17 -13.20
CA ASP A 104 -16.67 10.60 -12.05
C ASP A 104 -16.47 12.12 -11.92
N ASP A 105 -17.29 12.90 -12.61
CA ASP A 105 -17.67 14.17 -11.99
C ASP A 105 -18.32 13.75 -10.66
N ASP A 106 -17.58 13.87 -9.56
CA ASP A 106 -17.96 13.58 -8.17
C ASP A 106 -19.06 14.55 -7.68
N ASP A 107 -20.01 14.89 -8.56
CA ASP A 107 -21.16 15.74 -8.29
C ASP A 107 -22.08 15.00 -7.31
N PRO A 108 -22.20 15.49 -6.05
CA PRO A 108 -23.08 14.89 -5.06
C PRO A 108 -24.57 15.00 -5.42
N GLN A 109 -24.94 15.68 -6.51
CA GLN A 109 -26.31 15.76 -7.04
C GLN A 109 -26.62 14.73 -8.14
N LYS A 110 -25.64 13.94 -8.60
CA LYS A 110 -25.93 12.86 -9.55
C LYS A 110 -26.87 11.83 -8.94
N ASN A 111 -27.87 11.44 -9.73
CA ASN A 111 -28.98 10.59 -9.34
C ASN A 111 -28.49 9.19 -8.89
N GLU A 112 -29.30 8.47 -8.11
CA GLU A 112 -28.98 7.11 -7.61
C GLU A 112 -28.68 6.12 -8.75
N PHE A 113 -29.25 6.36 -9.93
CA PHE A 113 -29.04 5.58 -11.14
C PHE A 113 -27.60 5.66 -11.66
N ASP A 114 -27.04 6.87 -11.81
CA ASP A 114 -25.65 7.08 -12.24
C ASP A 114 -24.67 6.42 -11.24
N ALA A 115 -25.01 6.48 -9.95
CA ALA A 115 -24.22 5.89 -8.89
C ALA A 115 -24.16 4.35 -8.96
N ALA A 116 -25.26 3.72 -9.38
CA ALA A 116 -25.35 2.28 -9.64
C ALA A 116 -24.61 1.88 -10.93
N VAL A 117 -24.75 2.67 -11.99
CA VAL A 117 -24.03 2.45 -13.26
C VAL A 117 -22.51 2.49 -13.03
N ASN A 118 -22.01 3.50 -12.32
CA ASN A 118 -20.57 3.60 -12.04
C ASN A 118 -20.09 2.46 -11.14
N ALA A 119 -20.94 1.95 -10.24
CA ALA A 119 -20.61 0.77 -9.44
C ALA A 119 -20.53 -0.50 -10.30
N GLN A 120 -21.47 -0.68 -11.23
CA GLN A 120 -21.43 -1.80 -12.17
C GLN A 120 -20.18 -1.75 -13.05
N GLN A 121 -19.86 -0.59 -13.64
CA GLN A 121 -18.67 -0.42 -14.47
C GLN A 121 -17.38 -0.72 -13.69
N ARG A 122 -17.32 -0.37 -12.40
CA ARG A 122 -16.20 -0.75 -11.52
C ARG A 122 -16.09 -2.26 -11.36
N ASN A 123 -17.20 -2.92 -11.03
CA ASN A 123 -17.22 -4.38 -10.86
C ASN A 123 -16.81 -5.09 -12.15
N ASP A 124 -17.37 -4.68 -13.28
CA ASP A 124 -17.01 -5.22 -14.60
C ASP A 124 -15.51 -5.03 -14.84
N TRP A 125 -14.97 -3.83 -14.60
CA TRP A 125 -13.53 -3.60 -14.79
C TRP A 125 -12.67 -4.50 -13.89
N ILE A 126 -13.05 -4.67 -12.62
CA ILE A 126 -12.32 -5.54 -11.69
C ILE A 126 -12.33 -6.98 -12.18
N GLU A 127 -13.49 -7.51 -12.59
CA GLU A 127 -13.61 -8.88 -13.12
C GLU A 127 -12.71 -9.06 -14.36
N HIS A 128 -12.72 -8.11 -15.29
CA HIS A 128 -11.88 -8.16 -16.49
C HIS A 128 -10.38 -8.01 -16.18
N ASN A 129 -10.01 -7.38 -15.05
CA ASN A 129 -8.63 -7.08 -14.67
C ASN A 129 -8.17 -7.86 -13.42
N GLU A 130 -8.89 -8.90 -13.00
CA GLU A 130 -8.56 -9.68 -11.81
C GLU A 130 -7.16 -10.31 -11.92
N GLN A 131 -6.85 -10.94 -13.07
CA GLN A 131 -5.55 -11.54 -13.36
C GLN A 131 -4.39 -10.53 -13.23
N PRO A 132 -4.40 -9.38 -13.91
CA PRO A 132 -3.34 -8.39 -13.73
C PRO A 132 -3.31 -7.78 -12.32
N LEU A 133 -4.46 -7.57 -11.66
CA LEU A 133 -4.50 -7.11 -10.26
C LEU A 133 -3.79 -8.10 -9.32
N ASN A 134 -4.06 -9.39 -9.46
CA ASN A 134 -3.44 -10.44 -8.66
C ASN A 134 -1.95 -10.57 -8.97
N LYS A 135 -1.56 -10.51 -10.25
CA LYS A 135 -0.15 -10.51 -10.66
C LYS A 135 0.63 -9.34 -10.06
N HIS A 136 0.05 -8.14 -10.08
CA HIS A 136 0.66 -6.97 -9.46
C HIS A 136 0.80 -7.15 -7.94
N ALA A 137 -0.26 -7.66 -7.29
CA ALA A 137 -0.26 -7.91 -5.85
C ALA A 137 0.82 -8.93 -5.44
N SER A 138 1.00 -10.02 -6.19
CA SER A 138 2.06 -11.01 -5.93
C SER A 138 3.46 -10.38 -6.02
N LEU A 139 3.71 -9.56 -7.05
CA LEU A 139 4.99 -8.84 -7.17
C LEU A 139 5.26 -7.91 -5.98
N ILE A 140 4.21 -7.25 -5.47
CA ILE A 140 4.33 -6.36 -4.30
C ILE A 140 4.56 -7.18 -3.02
N GLN A 141 3.88 -8.31 -2.88
CA GLN A 141 3.98 -9.21 -1.73
C GLN A 141 5.42 -9.72 -1.53
N GLU A 142 6.23 -9.84 -2.59
CA GLU A 142 7.64 -10.21 -2.49
C GLU A 142 8.50 -9.19 -1.73
N GLU A 143 8.05 -7.93 -1.61
CA GLU A 143 8.79 -6.90 -0.88
C GLU A 143 8.65 -7.09 0.64
N GLU A 144 9.79 -7.19 1.30
CA GLU A 144 9.89 -7.38 2.76
C GLU A 144 10.27 -6.09 3.50
N ILE A 145 10.73 -5.08 2.77
CA ILE A 145 11.14 -3.80 3.33
C ILE A 145 9.97 -2.82 3.31
N GLY A 146 9.64 -2.28 4.48
CA GLY A 146 8.64 -1.23 4.57
C GLY A 146 9.11 0.06 3.89
N SER A 147 8.18 0.76 3.26
CA SER A 147 8.34 1.93 2.39
C SER A 147 8.76 3.24 3.09
N GLY A 148 9.44 3.13 4.23
CA GLY A 148 9.95 4.28 5.00
C GLY A 148 8.96 4.76 6.06
N MET A 149 8.18 3.83 6.62
CA MET A 149 7.23 4.09 7.69
C MET A 149 7.95 4.50 8.97
N ILE A 150 7.33 5.41 9.71
CA ILE A 150 7.78 5.81 11.04
C ILE A 150 6.99 4.99 12.06
N ILE A 151 7.70 4.23 12.90
CA ILE A 151 7.10 3.52 14.03
C ILE A 151 6.79 4.56 15.12
N LEU A 152 5.56 4.54 15.63
CA LEU A 152 5.08 5.46 16.65
C LEU A 152 4.95 4.75 18.01
N ASP A 153 5.95 4.93 18.88
CA ASP A 153 5.98 4.26 20.19
C ASP A 153 4.93 4.82 21.16
N LYS A 154 4.60 6.11 21.03
CA LYS A 154 3.55 6.77 21.79
C LYS A 154 2.77 7.70 20.88
N ILE A 155 1.51 7.36 20.65
CA ILE A 155 0.54 8.31 20.11
C ILE A 155 0.03 9.12 21.31
N ASP A 156 0.04 10.45 21.18
CA ASP A 156 -0.67 11.32 22.13
C ASP A 156 -2.14 10.85 22.22
N PRO A 157 -2.65 10.44 23.39
CA PRO A 157 -4.01 9.93 23.52
C PRO A 157 -5.10 10.90 23.02
N LYS A 158 -4.80 12.20 22.98
CA LYS A 158 -5.71 13.21 22.41
C LYS A 158 -5.72 13.20 20.89
N LYS A 159 -4.63 12.74 20.26
CA LYS A 159 -4.48 12.58 18.80
C LYS A 159 -4.83 11.17 18.33
N ASP A 160 -4.97 10.23 19.27
CA ASP A 160 -5.43 8.89 18.98
C ASP A 160 -6.96 8.83 18.92
N ASP A 161 -7.47 8.89 17.70
CA ASP A 161 -8.90 8.81 17.40
C ASP A 161 -9.26 7.53 16.62
N LEU A 162 -8.32 6.59 16.46
CA LEU A 162 -8.49 5.48 15.54
C LEU A 162 -9.61 4.52 15.99
N ASP A 163 -9.62 4.14 17.28
CA ASP A 163 -10.72 3.33 17.85
C ASP A 163 -12.07 4.06 17.81
N LYS A 164 -12.07 5.40 17.91
CA LYS A 164 -13.30 6.20 17.79
C LYS A 164 -13.85 6.17 16.36
N ARG A 165 -12.98 6.17 15.36
CA ARG A 165 -13.37 6.04 13.96
C ARG A 165 -13.94 4.66 13.69
N ILE A 166 -13.24 3.59 14.10
CA ILE A 166 -13.72 2.20 13.93
C ILE A 166 -15.12 2.06 14.54
N LYS A 167 -15.29 2.48 15.80
CA LYS A 167 -16.59 2.42 16.48
C LYS A 167 -17.67 3.25 15.77
N ARG A 168 -17.33 4.42 15.25
CA ARG A 168 -18.27 5.29 14.53
C ARG A 168 -18.82 4.61 13.27
N GLU A 169 -17.98 3.86 12.58
CA GLU A 169 -18.35 3.14 11.34
C GLU A 169 -18.86 1.71 11.61
N GLY A 170 -19.00 1.31 12.87
CA GLY A 170 -19.52 -0.02 13.23
C GLY A 170 -18.50 -1.16 13.16
N GLY A 171 -17.21 -0.86 13.02
CA GLY A 171 -16.16 -1.86 12.98
C GLY A 171 -15.98 -2.61 14.31
N LYS A 172 -15.60 -3.87 14.20
CA LYS A 172 -15.39 -4.81 15.29
C LYS A 172 -14.00 -4.63 15.91
N ASN A 173 -13.79 -5.29 17.04
CA ASN A 173 -12.48 -5.52 17.63
C ASN A 173 -12.25 -7.02 17.73
N GLY A 174 -10.99 -7.43 17.79
CA GLY A 174 -10.66 -8.83 17.82
C GLY A 174 -9.25 -9.12 18.31
N GLU A 175 -8.91 -10.41 18.26
CA GLU A 175 -7.60 -10.94 18.57
C GLU A 175 -6.51 -10.29 17.73
N VAL A 176 -6.71 -10.25 16.41
CA VAL A 176 -5.83 -9.58 15.44
C VAL A 176 -6.63 -8.52 14.72
N GLN A 177 -6.12 -7.30 14.71
CA GLN A 177 -6.81 -6.16 14.12
C GLN A 177 -5.81 -5.22 13.45
N ILE A 178 -6.03 -4.93 12.17
CA ILE A 178 -5.22 -4.02 11.37
C ILE A 178 -6.13 -2.88 10.92
N SER A 179 -5.74 -1.65 11.22
CA SER A 179 -6.60 -0.49 10.95
C SER A 179 -5.82 0.64 10.33
N LEU A 180 -6.36 1.21 9.25
CA LEU A 180 -5.79 2.30 8.48
C LEU A 180 -6.63 3.56 8.69
N ALA A 181 -6.03 4.72 8.97
CA ALA A 181 -6.76 5.98 9.11
C ALA A 181 -6.02 7.15 8.47
N TRP A 182 -6.73 8.02 7.75
CA TRP A 182 -6.18 9.20 7.10
C TRP A 182 -7.09 10.43 7.25
N ASN A 183 -6.58 11.60 6.86
CA ASN A 183 -7.28 12.88 7.04
C ASN A 183 -7.52 13.58 5.70
N ASP A 184 -8.06 12.84 4.73
CA ASP A 184 -8.34 13.28 3.37
C ASP A 184 -9.64 12.62 2.87
N PHE A 185 -10.24 13.16 1.81
CA PHE A 185 -11.35 12.54 1.09
C PHE A 185 -10.91 11.44 0.14
N ASN A 186 -9.61 11.33 -0.13
CA ASN A 186 -9.02 10.27 -0.96
C ASN A 186 -9.44 8.86 -0.53
N ASP A 187 -9.36 7.95 -1.49
CA ASP A 187 -9.59 6.53 -1.30
C ASP A 187 -8.26 5.84 -1.08
N LEU A 188 -8.04 5.33 0.13
CA LEU A 188 -6.87 4.54 0.48
C LEU A 188 -7.32 3.14 0.87
N ASP A 189 -6.77 2.13 0.22
CA ASP A 189 -7.13 0.74 0.47
C ASP A 189 -6.07 0.09 1.36
N LEU A 190 -6.55 -0.66 2.35
CA LEU A 190 -5.80 -1.58 3.17
C LEU A 190 -5.77 -2.96 2.47
N HIS A 191 -4.56 -3.47 2.27
CA HIS A 191 -4.34 -4.83 1.79
C HIS A 191 -3.64 -5.64 2.87
N LEU A 192 -4.14 -6.83 3.14
CA LEU A 192 -3.50 -7.79 4.03
C LEU A 192 -3.31 -9.11 3.32
N PHE A 193 -2.08 -9.59 3.28
CA PHE A 193 -1.75 -10.92 2.79
C PHE A 193 -1.65 -11.86 3.98
N CYS A 194 -2.51 -12.89 3.99
CA CYS A 194 -2.60 -13.90 5.03
C CYS A 194 -1.51 -14.97 4.89
N PRO A 195 -1.24 -15.76 5.94
CA PRO A 195 -0.30 -16.87 5.88
C PRO A 195 -0.63 -17.92 4.81
N SER A 196 -1.92 -18.11 4.50
CA SER A 196 -2.41 -18.99 3.43
C SER A 196 -2.03 -18.50 2.02
N GLY A 197 -1.57 -17.25 1.88
CA GLY A 197 -1.37 -16.58 0.60
C GLY A 197 -2.60 -15.82 0.11
N GLU A 198 -3.75 -15.98 0.76
CA GLU A 198 -4.96 -15.20 0.48
C GLU A 198 -4.75 -13.71 0.76
N ARG A 199 -5.41 -12.84 -0.01
CA ARG A 199 -5.38 -11.40 0.18
C ARG A 199 -6.75 -10.89 0.60
N ILE A 200 -6.82 -10.22 1.74
CA ILE A 200 -7.98 -9.44 2.18
C ILE A 200 -7.82 -8.01 1.66
N TYR A 201 -8.84 -7.53 0.95
CA TYR A 201 -8.92 -6.18 0.38
C TYR A 201 -10.35 -5.89 -0.10
N PHE A 202 -10.62 -4.71 -0.66
CA PHE A 202 -11.98 -4.28 -1.03
C PHE A 202 -12.77 -5.29 -1.91
N ASN A 203 -12.11 -6.10 -2.75
CA ASN A 203 -12.73 -7.10 -3.63
C ASN A 203 -12.64 -8.55 -3.09
N ASN A 204 -12.04 -8.75 -1.92
CA ASN A 204 -12.08 -10.01 -1.17
C ASN A 204 -12.12 -9.66 0.33
N LYS A 205 -13.31 -9.29 0.82
CA LYS A 205 -13.47 -8.73 2.17
C LYS A 205 -13.47 -9.82 3.24
N ASP A 206 -14.05 -10.96 2.94
CA ASP A 206 -14.14 -12.11 3.83
C ASP A 206 -13.14 -13.17 3.36
N SER A 207 -12.16 -13.48 4.20
CA SER A 207 -11.18 -14.53 3.89
C SER A 207 -11.65 -15.91 4.34
N GLU A 208 -11.22 -16.95 3.63
CA GLU A 208 -11.46 -18.34 4.04
C GLU A 208 -10.84 -18.67 5.40
N CYS A 209 -9.80 -17.93 5.78
CA CYS A 209 -9.13 -18.03 7.07
C CYS A 209 -9.74 -17.16 8.18
N GLY A 210 -10.95 -16.64 8.00
CA GLY A 210 -11.78 -16.01 9.05
C GLY A 210 -11.55 -14.52 9.29
N GLY A 211 -10.64 -13.88 8.56
CA GLY A 211 -10.40 -12.44 8.62
C GLY A 211 -11.39 -11.66 7.75
N GLU A 212 -11.80 -10.49 8.21
CA GLU A 212 -12.84 -9.67 7.58
C GLU A 212 -12.39 -8.21 7.44
N LEU A 213 -12.49 -7.62 6.25
CA LEU A 213 -12.48 -6.17 6.03
C LEU A 213 -13.87 -5.60 6.36
N ASP A 214 -14.10 -5.32 7.65
CA ASP A 214 -15.41 -4.95 8.18
C ASP A 214 -15.74 -3.46 8.04
N VAL A 215 -14.71 -2.62 7.84
CA VAL A 215 -14.86 -1.20 7.51
C VAL A 215 -13.99 -0.86 6.32
N ASP A 216 -14.63 -0.29 5.30
CA ASP A 216 -14.06 0.19 4.04
C ASP A 216 -14.70 1.56 3.76
N MET A 217 -13.90 2.62 3.91
CA MET A 217 -14.38 3.99 3.79
C MET A 217 -13.75 4.71 2.61
N ASN A 218 -14.52 5.65 2.08
CA ASN A 218 -14.13 6.56 1.01
C ASN A 218 -14.07 5.99 -0.42
N VAL A 219 -14.63 4.79 -0.67
CA VAL A 219 -15.08 4.35 -2.01
C VAL A 219 -15.80 5.48 -2.77
N ARG A 220 -16.60 6.26 -2.02
CA ARG A 220 -17.04 7.61 -2.41
C ARG A 220 -16.51 8.62 -1.39
N PRO A 221 -16.16 9.85 -1.79
CA PRO A 221 -15.49 10.83 -0.93
C PRO A 221 -16.45 11.46 0.10
N THR A 222 -16.84 10.68 1.11
CA THR A 222 -17.90 11.01 2.07
C THR A 222 -17.35 11.58 3.37
N SER A 223 -16.11 11.22 3.75
CA SER A 223 -15.51 11.60 5.04
C SER A 223 -14.11 12.18 4.87
N LYS A 224 -13.78 13.14 5.74
CA LYS A 224 -12.39 13.63 5.94
C LYS A 224 -11.66 12.92 7.07
N ASN A 225 -12.36 12.07 7.82
CA ASN A 225 -11.78 11.27 8.90
C ASN A 225 -12.02 9.76 8.67
N PRO A 226 -11.72 9.24 7.47
CA PRO A 226 -11.95 7.86 7.11
C PRO A 226 -11.10 6.88 7.93
N VAL A 227 -11.53 5.62 7.89
CA VAL A 227 -10.85 4.48 8.49
C VAL A 227 -11.16 3.23 7.66
N GLU A 228 -10.20 2.32 7.54
CA GLU A 228 -10.45 0.93 7.18
C GLU A 228 -10.00 0.00 8.30
N ASN A 229 -10.61 -1.18 8.38
CA ASN A 229 -10.33 -2.13 9.44
C ASN A 229 -10.45 -3.57 8.93
N ILE A 230 -9.38 -4.35 9.12
CA ILE A 230 -9.37 -5.80 8.95
C ILE A 230 -9.24 -6.44 10.32
N VAL A 231 -10.07 -7.45 10.60
CA VAL A 231 -10.16 -8.06 11.93
C VAL A 231 -10.36 -9.57 11.86
N TRP A 232 -9.69 -10.27 12.77
CA TRP A 232 -10.07 -11.59 13.24
C TRP A 232 -10.61 -11.42 14.66
N THR A 233 -11.90 -11.70 14.86
CA THR A 233 -12.50 -11.65 16.20
C THR A 233 -11.86 -12.67 17.13
N GLU A 234 -11.53 -13.84 16.58
CA GLU A 234 -10.91 -15.00 17.23
C GLU A 234 -10.17 -15.84 16.18
N ASP A 235 -9.30 -16.75 16.66
CA ASP A 235 -8.64 -17.81 15.91
C ASP A 235 -7.86 -17.31 14.66
N ALA A 236 -7.12 -16.22 14.83
CA ALA A 236 -6.26 -15.71 13.77
C ALA A 236 -5.19 -16.76 13.40
N PRO A 237 -5.02 -17.13 12.11
CA PRO A 237 -4.07 -18.15 11.70
C PRO A 237 -2.62 -17.87 12.13
N LEU A 238 -1.89 -18.93 12.50
CA LEU A 238 -0.45 -18.83 12.68
C LEU A 238 0.25 -18.59 11.33
N GLY A 239 1.41 -17.94 11.39
CA GLY A 239 2.27 -17.67 10.25
C GLY A 239 2.40 -16.19 9.92
N LYS A 240 2.91 -15.91 8.72
CA LYS A 240 3.35 -14.58 8.31
C LYS A 240 2.26 -13.80 7.58
N TYR A 241 2.00 -12.60 8.07
CA TYR A 241 1.12 -11.59 7.49
C TYR A 241 1.93 -10.45 6.90
N LYS A 242 1.47 -9.89 5.79
CA LYS A 242 2.07 -8.70 5.18
C LYS A 242 1.04 -7.63 4.92
N ILE A 243 1.37 -6.38 5.26
CA ILE A 243 0.44 -5.25 5.23
C ILE A 243 0.87 -4.26 4.16
N GLY A 244 -0.03 -3.99 3.22
CA GLY A 244 0.14 -3.00 2.17
C GLY A 244 -0.91 -1.90 2.27
N VAL A 245 -0.56 -0.70 1.82
CA VAL A 245 -1.49 0.41 1.62
C VAL A 245 -1.41 0.87 0.18
N HIS A 246 -2.55 1.06 -0.46
CA HIS A 246 -2.65 1.52 -1.84
C HIS A 246 -3.47 2.81 -1.91
N PHE A 247 -3.08 3.74 -2.78
CA PHE A 247 -3.83 4.97 -3.02
C PHE A 247 -4.69 4.76 -4.27
N TYR A 248 -5.85 4.12 -4.07
CA TYR A 248 -6.71 3.63 -5.14
C TYR A 248 -7.31 4.75 -6.00
N LYS A 249 -7.85 5.80 -5.37
CA LYS A 249 -8.48 6.91 -6.08
C LYS A 249 -8.23 8.26 -5.43
N HIS A 250 -7.68 9.19 -6.22
CA HIS A 250 -7.59 10.61 -5.87
C HIS A 250 -8.92 11.31 -6.21
N HIS A 251 -9.76 11.52 -5.20
CA HIS A 251 -11.04 12.19 -5.36
C HIS A 251 -10.86 13.69 -5.59
N LYS A 252 -11.57 14.29 -6.56
CA LYS A 252 -11.43 15.71 -6.93
C LYS A 252 -12.24 16.62 -5.99
N ARG A 253 -11.89 16.61 -4.69
CA ARG A 253 -12.54 17.41 -3.65
C ARG A 253 -11.67 18.59 -3.21
N LYS A 254 -12.31 19.64 -2.69
CA LYS A 254 -11.58 20.76 -2.11
C LYS A 254 -10.72 20.28 -0.94
N LYS A 255 -9.41 20.53 -1.04
CA LYS A 255 -8.37 20.15 -0.06
C LYS A 255 -7.92 18.68 -0.09
N SER A 256 -8.36 17.86 -1.05
CA SER A 256 -7.66 16.59 -1.29
C SER A 256 -6.30 16.87 -1.92
N THR A 257 -5.32 16.03 -1.58
CA THR A 257 -3.95 16.15 -2.11
C THR A 257 -3.49 14.87 -2.76
N ALA A 258 -2.65 14.98 -3.79
CA ALA A 258 -2.06 13.84 -4.49
C ALA A 258 -1.10 13.00 -3.62
N THR A 259 -0.66 13.52 -2.46
CA THR A 259 0.06 12.74 -1.44
C THR A 259 -0.75 12.70 -0.15
N CYS A 260 -1.24 11.53 0.23
CA CYS A 260 -2.03 11.35 1.43
C CYS A 260 -1.16 10.85 2.59
N LYS A 261 -1.30 11.47 3.77
CA LYS A 261 -0.70 10.98 5.01
C LYS A 261 -1.66 10.05 5.71
N PHE A 262 -1.16 8.93 6.20
CA PHE A 262 -1.95 7.93 6.91
C PHE A 262 -1.27 7.46 8.19
N ARG A 263 -2.07 6.86 9.06
CA ARG A 263 -1.64 6.10 10.22
C ARG A 263 -2.15 4.67 10.08
N LEU A 264 -1.36 3.71 10.51
CA LEU A 264 -1.75 2.30 10.54
C LEU A 264 -1.49 1.74 11.94
N ARG A 265 -2.44 0.97 12.45
CA ARG A 265 -2.31 0.24 13.72
C ARG A 265 -2.43 -1.26 13.45
N VAL A 266 -1.49 -2.02 13.99
CA VAL A 266 -1.59 -3.48 14.11
C VAL A 266 -1.78 -3.79 15.59
N LYS A 267 -2.88 -4.41 15.96
CA LYS A 267 -3.20 -4.79 17.33
C LYS A 267 -3.33 -6.31 17.38
N ILE A 268 -2.46 -6.97 18.14
CA ILE A 268 -2.44 -8.43 18.28
C ILE A 268 -2.57 -8.74 19.77
N HIS A 269 -3.56 -9.53 20.16
CA HIS A 269 -3.93 -9.80 21.56
C HIS A 269 -4.04 -8.52 22.40
N GLY A 270 -4.65 -7.48 21.84
CA GLY A 270 -4.85 -6.18 22.50
C GLY A 270 -3.61 -5.28 22.54
N ILE A 271 -2.45 -5.72 22.04
CA ILE A 271 -1.20 -4.97 22.04
C ILE A 271 -1.05 -4.21 20.73
N PRO A 272 -1.10 -2.85 20.73
CA PRO A 272 -1.01 -2.06 19.52
C PRO A 272 0.44 -1.74 19.15
N ARG A 273 0.73 -1.83 17.85
CA ARG A 273 1.88 -1.27 17.18
C ARG A 273 1.43 -0.27 16.13
N ASN A 274 1.93 0.95 16.20
CA ASN A 274 1.46 2.05 15.37
C ASN A 274 2.53 2.50 14.38
N TYR A 275 2.08 2.88 13.19
CA TYR A 275 2.90 3.33 12.08
C TYR A 275 2.31 4.62 11.52
N ALA A 276 3.16 5.48 10.97
CA ALA A 276 2.76 6.61 10.16
C ALA A 276 3.54 6.65 8.86
N GLY A 277 2.86 7.04 7.79
CA GLY A 277 3.42 7.09 6.45
C GLY A 277 2.72 8.10 5.57
N SER A 278 3.16 8.15 4.32
CA SER A 278 2.49 8.87 3.25
C SER A 278 2.60 8.10 1.96
N ILE A 279 1.58 8.17 1.14
CA ILE A 279 1.52 7.54 -0.19
C ILE A 279 1.08 8.58 -1.21
N THR A 280 1.65 8.54 -2.41
CA THR A 280 1.30 9.42 -3.52
C THR A 280 0.49 8.66 -4.56
N TYR A 281 -0.52 9.33 -5.10
CA TYR A 281 -1.37 8.76 -6.13
C TYR A 281 -0.54 8.35 -7.36
N GLY A 282 -0.91 7.23 -7.98
CA GLY A 282 -0.17 6.65 -9.10
C GLY A 282 1.05 5.81 -8.71
N GLN A 283 1.45 5.80 -7.44
CA GLN A 283 2.42 4.83 -6.96
C GLN A 283 1.77 3.45 -6.83
N ALA A 284 2.55 2.41 -7.12
CA ALA A 284 2.18 1.06 -6.76
C ALA A 284 1.95 0.94 -5.24
N MET A 285 1.15 -0.05 -4.85
CA MET A 285 0.91 -0.38 -3.44
C MET A 285 2.22 -0.44 -2.65
N GLN A 286 2.22 0.17 -1.47
CA GLN A 286 3.39 0.30 -0.62
C GLN A 286 3.31 -0.68 0.56
N MET A 287 4.34 -1.49 0.74
CA MET A 287 4.46 -2.33 1.92
C MET A 287 4.75 -1.47 3.15
N VAL A 288 3.98 -1.68 4.21
CA VAL A 288 4.11 -0.95 5.49
C VAL A 288 5.00 -1.74 6.44
N THR A 289 4.61 -3.00 6.70
CA THR A 289 5.27 -3.91 7.64
C THR A 289 4.77 -5.34 7.39
N SER A 290 5.40 -6.30 8.05
CA SER A 290 4.92 -7.67 8.18
C SER A 290 5.05 -8.13 9.62
N PHE A 291 4.23 -9.10 10.01
CA PHE A 291 4.32 -9.74 11.31
C PHE A 291 4.07 -11.24 11.17
N THR A 292 4.60 -12.03 12.09
CA THR A 292 4.43 -13.48 12.15
C THR A 292 3.85 -13.83 13.51
N ILE A 293 2.74 -14.55 13.52
CA ILE A 293 2.20 -15.20 14.72
C ILE A 293 2.78 -16.61 14.75
N ILE A 294 3.36 -17.03 15.87
CA ILE A 294 3.95 -18.36 16.07
C ILE A 294 3.27 -19.04 17.26
N ASP A 295 3.26 -20.37 17.25
CA ASP A 295 2.74 -21.15 18.38
C ASP A 295 3.67 -20.93 19.59
N PRO A 296 3.16 -20.52 20.77
CA PRO A 296 3.98 -20.44 21.98
C PRO A 296 4.61 -21.77 22.43
N ASN A 297 4.17 -22.91 21.87
CA ASN A 297 4.61 -24.24 22.26
C ASN A 297 5.54 -24.94 21.23
N GLU A 298 5.87 -24.28 20.11
CA GLU A 298 6.92 -24.73 19.16
C GLU A 298 8.27 -24.04 19.42
#